data_AF-A0A4Q4D529-F1
#
_entry.id   AF-A0A4Q4D529-F1
#
_cell.length_a   1.000
_cell.length_b   1.000
_cell.length_c   1.000
_cell.angle_alpha   90.00
_cell.angle_beta   90.00
_cell.angle_gamma   90.00
#
_symmetry.space_group_name_H-M   'P 1'
#
loop_
_entity.id
_entity.type
_entity.pdbx_description
1 polymer ?
#
loop_
_entity_poly.entity_id
_entity_poly.type
_entity_poly.pdbx_seq_one_letter_code
_entity_poly.pdbx_strand_id
1 'polypeptide(L)'
;MPRRARPSPYPDHGSALVATADPVLLESALRWCAAAGAAPEVARDAAGLRRSWRSASAVLVGQDLAAADLPRRDRVVLVSHERESAWAPAVRVGASGVAVVDQEDAAVAEVLQVLDGRREGCLVSVVPAVGGAGASTLACFLALEASGRGLDALLLDADSSSGGLDVVLGAEHQDGARWPDLLQVDGSLGAATLPRVLPRAHGIAVLAPGAVGGLPESVGGVLDAAVRGFDVGDDTLARSVLTVLLVPERVHAVAAGRRAVKELQERCAAVVAVSVSARGGTGATAVGELLGVPAVARVRHERRVGLSVEGGRGPGRSRRWRGAAAGVLDLLGLDHPAAEGR
;
A
#
# COMPACT_ATOMS: atom_id res chain seq x y z
N MET A 1 12.31 34.91 -12.65
CA MET A 1 11.56 34.00 -13.55
C MET A 1 11.26 32.72 -12.79
N PRO A 2 10.05 32.52 -12.24
CA PRO A 2 9.75 31.28 -11.52
C PRO A 2 9.68 30.12 -12.52
N ARG A 3 10.42 29.04 -12.22
CA ARG A 3 10.47 27.81 -13.04
C ARG A 3 9.07 27.18 -13.05
N ARG A 4 8.48 27.05 -14.25
CA ARG A 4 7.25 26.26 -14.46
C ARG A 4 7.50 24.82 -13.99
N ALA A 5 6.66 24.34 -13.08
CA ALA A 5 6.63 22.93 -12.68
C ALA A 5 6.35 22.06 -13.91
N ARG A 6 7.09 20.95 -14.05
CA ARG A 6 6.86 19.96 -15.10
C ARG A 6 5.57 19.19 -14.79
N PRO A 7 4.69 18.94 -15.77
CA PRO A 7 3.49 18.14 -15.56
C PRO A 7 3.85 16.68 -15.24
N SER A 8 3.04 16.07 -14.37
CA SER A 8 3.19 14.69 -13.89
C SER A 8 2.89 13.68 -15.02
N PRO A 9 3.63 12.57 -15.16
CA PRO A 9 3.48 11.61 -16.27
C PRO A 9 2.36 10.58 -16.08
N TYR A 10 1.56 10.69 -15.02
CA TYR A 10 0.37 9.86 -14.83
C TYR A 10 -0.81 10.46 -15.62
N PRO A 11 -1.71 9.63 -16.20
CA PRO A 11 -2.96 10.14 -16.77
C PRO A 11 -3.63 11.06 -15.74
N ASP A 12 -3.97 12.27 -16.18
CA ASP A 12 -4.54 13.35 -15.35
C ASP A 12 -5.94 12.92 -14.88
N HIS A 13 -5.99 12.08 -13.83
CA HIS A 13 -7.24 11.68 -13.20
C HIS A 13 -7.69 12.84 -12.32
N GLY A 14 -8.76 13.51 -12.78
CA GLY A 14 -9.23 14.82 -12.31
C GLY A 14 -9.29 14.96 -10.79
N SER A 15 -9.16 16.20 -10.33
CA SER A 15 -9.33 16.60 -8.93
C SER A 15 -10.58 15.97 -8.29
N ALA A 16 -10.56 15.80 -6.96
CA ALA A 16 -11.77 15.45 -6.23
C ALA A 16 -12.88 16.46 -6.56
N LEU A 17 -14.13 16.03 -6.56
CA LEU A 17 -15.28 16.86 -6.91
C LEU A 17 -16.17 17.02 -5.68
N VAL A 18 -16.50 18.27 -5.32
CA VAL A 18 -17.59 18.58 -4.39
C VAL A 18 -18.77 19.08 -5.22
N ALA A 19 -19.91 18.41 -5.13
CA ALA A 19 -21.09 18.71 -5.93
C ALA A 19 -22.33 18.89 -5.07
N THR A 20 -22.79 20.13 -4.91
CA THR A 20 -24.05 20.46 -4.23
C THR A 20 -24.46 21.89 -4.59
N ALA A 21 -25.77 22.13 -4.69
CA ALA A 21 -26.34 23.47 -4.80
C ALA A 21 -26.58 24.10 -3.42
N ASP A 22 -26.55 23.31 -2.35
CA ASP A 22 -26.73 23.77 -0.97
C ASP A 22 -25.44 24.46 -0.46
N PRO A 23 -25.50 25.76 -0.11
CA PRO A 23 -24.31 26.49 0.33
C PRO A 23 -23.74 25.99 1.66
N VAL A 24 -24.57 25.43 2.55
CA VAL A 24 -24.14 24.92 3.85
C VAL A 24 -23.39 23.59 3.67
N LEU A 25 -23.95 22.67 2.88
CA LEU A 25 -23.27 21.41 2.56
C LEU A 25 -21.95 21.66 1.82
N LEU A 26 -21.94 22.66 0.93
CA LEU A 26 -20.73 23.06 0.19
C LEU A 26 -19.64 23.55 1.13
N GLU A 27 -19.96 24.46 2.05
CA GLU A 27 -18.98 25.01 3.00
C GLU A 27 -18.37 23.92 3.87
N SER A 28 -19.21 23.05 4.45
CA SER A 28 -18.77 21.93 5.28
C SER A 28 -17.89 20.95 4.48
N ALA A 29 -18.32 20.55 3.28
CA ALA A 29 -17.54 19.64 2.42
C ALA A 29 -16.18 20.22 2.01
N LEU A 30 -16.10 21.53 1.73
CA LEU A 30 -14.83 22.19 1.44
C LEU A 30 -13.92 22.25 2.67
N ARG A 31 -14.48 22.49 3.86
CA ARG A 31 -13.74 22.47 5.12
C ARG A 31 -13.14 21.10 5.41
N TRP A 32 -13.92 20.03 5.21
CA TRP A 32 -13.43 18.66 5.39
C TRP A 32 -12.37 18.29 4.35
N CYS A 33 -12.55 18.68 3.08
CA CYS A 33 -11.51 18.51 2.06
C CYS A 33 -10.21 19.23 2.45
N ALA A 34 -10.31 20.45 2.99
CA ALA A 34 -9.13 21.21 3.44
C ALA A 34 -8.44 20.55 4.63
N ALA A 35 -9.20 20.04 5.61
CA ALA A 35 -8.67 19.24 6.72
C ALA A 35 -7.97 17.96 6.23
N ALA A 36 -8.47 17.37 5.14
CA ALA A 36 -7.86 16.25 4.43
C ALA A 36 -6.72 16.65 3.47
N GLY A 37 -6.36 17.93 3.37
CA GLY A 37 -5.28 18.42 2.51
C GLY A 37 -5.61 18.38 1.00
N ALA A 38 -6.89 18.29 0.62
CA ALA A 38 -7.35 18.24 -0.76
C ALA A 38 -7.96 19.58 -1.22
N ALA A 39 -7.71 19.94 -2.48
CA ALA A 39 -8.34 21.07 -3.14
C ALA A 39 -9.28 20.55 -4.25
N PRO A 40 -10.61 20.44 -3.98
CA PRO A 40 -11.54 19.87 -4.93
C PRO A 40 -12.01 20.88 -5.98
N GLU A 41 -12.42 20.37 -7.14
CA GLU A 41 -13.29 21.07 -8.07
C GLU A 41 -14.70 21.19 -7.48
N VAL A 42 -15.42 22.28 -7.79
CA VAL A 42 -16.78 22.51 -7.28
C VAL A 42 -17.79 22.52 -8.42
N ALA A 43 -18.82 21.69 -8.31
CA ALA A 43 -20.01 21.74 -9.16
C ALA A 43 -21.23 22.19 -8.33
N ARG A 44 -21.97 23.19 -8.80
CA ARG A 44 -23.18 23.69 -8.12
C ARG A 44 -24.48 23.23 -8.75
N ASP A 45 -24.39 22.42 -9.80
CA ASP A 45 -25.54 21.92 -10.54
C ASP A 45 -25.29 20.51 -11.07
N ALA A 46 -26.37 19.86 -11.52
CA ALA A 46 -26.32 18.51 -12.06
C ALA A 46 -25.53 18.41 -13.39
N ALA A 47 -25.34 19.52 -14.12
CA ALA A 47 -24.58 19.52 -15.37
C ALA A 47 -23.07 19.49 -15.11
N GLY A 48 -22.58 20.29 -14.16
CA GLY A 48 -21.22 20.25 -13.62
C GLY A 48 -20.92 18.89 -13.00
N LEU A 49 -21.84 18.38 -12.18
CA LEU A 49 -21.71 17.05 -11.60
C LEU A 49 -21.50 15.98 -12.67
N ARG A 50 -22.36 15.90 -13.69
CA ARG A 50 -22.25 14.89 -14.75
C ARG A 50 -20.97 15.03 -15.59
N ARG A 51 -20.49 16.25 -15.83
CA ARG A 51 -19.25 16.50 -16.60
C ARG A 51 -18.03 15.89 -15.91
N SER A 52 -17.90 16.10 -14.61
CA SER A 52 -16.71 15.69 -13.85
C SER A 52 -16.89 14.35 -13.13
N TRP A 53 -18.09 13.75 -13.10
CA TRP A 53 -18.43 12.50 -12.38
C TRP A 53 -17.49 11.33 -12.68
N ARG A 54 -17.17 11.10 -13.96
CA ARG A 54 -16.36 9.96 -14.40
C ARG A 54 -14.86 10.21 -14.25
N SER A 55 -14.41 11.45 -14.43
CA SER A 55 -12.99 11.82 -14.40
C SER A 55 -12.51 12.17 -12.99
N ALA A 56 -13.42 12.59 -12.09
CA ALA A 56 -13.09 12.89 -10.71
C ALA A 56 -12.61 11.64 -9.98
N SER A 57 -11.50 11.76 -9.28
CA SER A 57 -10.95 10.66 -8.48
C SER A 57 -11.84 10.22 -7.32
N ALA A 58 -12.64 11.13 -6.79
CA ALA A 58 -13.47 11.01 -5.60
C ALA A 58 -14.58 12.06 -5.72
N VAL A 59 -15.79 11.75 -5.23
CA VAL A 59 -16.92 12.68 -5.30
C VAL A 59 -17.59 12.82 -3.93
N LEU A 60 -17.69 14.05 -3.43
CA LEU A 60 -18.55 14.43 -2.33
C LEU A 60 -19.81 15.02 -2.95
N VAL A 61 -20.95 14.32 -2.86
CA VAL A 61 -22.20 14.75 -3.49
C VAL A 61 -23.24 15.07 -2.42
N GLY A 62 -23.77 16.30 -2.45
CA GLY A 62 -24.86 16.72 -1.58
C GLY A 62 -26.13 15.93 -1.87
N GLN A 63 -26.93 15.68 -0.82
CA GLN A 63 -28.21 14.98 -0.93
C GLN A 63 -29.15 15.57 -1.99
N ASP A 64 -29.03 16.87 -2.25
CA ASP A 64 -29.81 17.63 -3.23
C ASP A 64 -29.47 17.24 -4.69
N LEU A 65 -28.20 16.98 -4.99
CA LEU A 65 -27.76 16.59 -6.33
C LEU A 65 -27.62 15.07 -6.51
N ALA A 66 -27.56 14.30 -5.42
CA ALA A 66 -27.52 12.83 -5.44
C ALA A 66 -28.82 12.19 -5.98
N ALA A 67 -29.89 12.97 -6.11
CA ALA A 67 -31.12 12.54 -6.77
C ALA A 67 -31.00 12.44 -8.31
N ALA A 68 -29.94 12.99 -8.91
CA ALA A 68 -29.69 12.85 -10.33
C ALA A 68 -29.41 11.38 -10.70
N ASP A 69 -29.94 10.94 -11.85
CA ASP A 69 -29.68 9.60 -12.41
C ASP A 69 -28.21 9.49 -12.85
N LEU A 70 -27.35 9.16 -11.89
CA LEU A 70 -25.90 9.05 -12.03
C LEU A 70 -25.51 7.57 -12.06
N PRO A 71 -24.55 7.19 -12.92
CA PRO A 71 -23.98 5.85 -12.87
C PRO A 71 -23.36 5.57 -11.50
N ARG A 72 -23.73 4.46 -10.88
CA ARG A 72 -23.15 4.00 -9.61
C ARG A 72 -21.62 3.90 -9.72
N ARG A 73 -20.89 4.41 -8.71
CA ARG A 73 -19.42 4.29 -8.62
C ARG A 73 -18.98 4.25 -7.16
N ASP A 74 -17.82 3.65 -6.94
CA ASP A 74 -17.13 3.70 -5.65
C ASP A 74 -16.48 5.08 -5.43
N ARG A 75 -15.94 5.31 -4.23
CA ARG A 75 -15.29 6.58 -3.85
C ARG A 75 -16.25 7.77 -3.99
N VAL A 76 -17.45 7.59 -3.44
CA VAL A 76 -18.45 8.63 -3.31
C VAL A 76 -18.82 8.76 -1.84
N VAL A 77 -18.81 9.98 -1.31
CA VAL A 77 -19.38 10.30 0.00
C VAL A 77 -20.65 11.10 -0.24
N LEU A 78 -21.76 10.68 0.35
CA LEU A 78 -22.95 11.52 0.38
C LEU A 78 -22.82 12.55 1.50
N VAL A 79 -23.00 13.82 1.19
CA VAL A 79 -23.01 14.92 2.17
C VAL A 79 -24.45 15.29 2.48
N SER A 80 -24.82 15.29 3.77
CA SER A 80 -26.19 15.50 4.22
C SER A 80 -26.25 16.35 5.49
N HIS A 81 -27.40 16.99 5.72
CA HIS A 81 -27.72 17.63 7.00
C HIS A 81 -28.11 16.62 8.07
N GLU A 82 -28.78 15.54 7.68
CA GLU A 82 -29.31 14.51 8.59
C GLU A 82 -28.94 13.10 8.10
N ARG A 83 -28.76 12.16 9.02
CA ARG A 83 -28.31 10.80 8.69
C ARG A 83 -29.44 9.95 8.09
N GLU A 84 -30.66 10.16 8.56
CA GLU A 84 -31.85 9.42 8.18
C GLU A 84 -32.25 9.70 6.72
N SER A 85 -32.11 10.95 6.26
CA SER A 85 -32.40 11.36 4.87
C SER A 85 -31.35 10.89 3.86
N ALA A 86 -30.15 10.54 4.33
CA ALA A 86 -28.99 10.24 3.50
C ALA A 86 -29.01 8.84 2.87
N TRP A 87 -29.61 7.85 3.52
CA TRP A 87 -29.41 6.45 3.16
C TRP A 87 -29.89 6.10 1.74
N ALA A 88 -31.11 6.49 1.36
CA ALA A 88 -31.65 6.13 0.05
C ALA A 88 -30.90 6.80 -1.13
N PRO A 89 -30.54 8.11 -1.07
CA PRO A 89 -29.63 8.72 -2.05
C PRO A 89 -28.24 8.07 -2.08
N ALA A 90 -27.63 7.79 -0.92
CA ALA A 90 -26.31 7.17 -0.82
C ALA A 90 -26.26 5.81 -1.54
N VAL A 91 -27.25 4.95 -1.31
CA VAL A 91 -27.33 3.62 -1.93
C VAL A 91 -27.46 3.70 -3.45
N ARG A 92 -28.22 4.67 -3.98
CA ARG A 92 -28.41 4.82 -5.44
C ARG A 92 -27.12 5.18 -6.16
N VAL A 93 -26.34 6.10 -5.61
CA VAL A 93 -25.08 6.54 -6.21
C VAL A 93 -23.91 5.60 -5.93
N GLY A 94 -24.09 4.65 -5.00
CA GLY A 94 -23.04 3.71 -4.58
C GLY A 94 -22.05 4.32 -3.59
N ALA A 95 -22.53 5.26 -2.75
CA ALA A 95 -21.68 5.92 -1.77
C ALA A 95 -21.00 4.91 -0.83
N SER A 96 -19.70 5.09 -0.65
CA SER A 96 -18.86 4.35 0.29
C SER A 96 -19.10 4.80 1.74
N GLY A 97 -19.68 6.00 1.92
CA GLY A 97 -19.93 6.58 3.23
C GLY A 97 -20.90 7.77 3.20
N VAL A 98 -21.30 8.23 4.40
CA VAL A 98 -22.19 9.38 4.60
C VAL A 98 -21.57 10.34 5.61
N ALA A 99 -21.31 11.57 5.16
CA ALA A 99 -20.82 12.67 5.98
C ALA A 99 -21.98 13.60 6.36
N VAL A 100 -22.14 13.85 7.66
CA VAL A 100 -23.22 14.69 8.22
C VAL A 100 -22.63 15.98 8.78
N VAL A 101 -23.23 17.13 8.46
CA VAL A 101 -22.71 18.47 8.81
C VAL A 101 -22.40 18.62 10.30
N ASP A 102 -23.28 18.14 11.18
CA ASP A 102 -23.13 18.27 12.64
C ASP A 102 -22.17 17.24 13.27
N GLN A 103 -21.53 16.40 12.46
CA GLN A 103 -20.60 15.35 12.90
C GLN A 103 -19.21 15.56 12.29
N GLU A 104 -18.58 16.70 12.58
CA GLU A 104 -17.33 17.14 11.91
C GLU A 104 -16.23 16.07 11.90
N ASP A 105 -15.86 15.48 13.05
CA ASP A 105 -14.78 14.48 13.11
C ASP A 105 -15.08 13.22 12.29
N ALA A 106 -16.32 12.73 12.36
CA ALA A 106 -16.76 11.58 11.58
C ALA A 106 -16.82 11.91 10.08
N ALA A 107 -17.30 13.10 9.73
CA ALA A 107 -17.36 13.57 8.35
C ALA A 107 -15.97 13.73 7.72
N VAL A 108 -15.00 14.27 8.48
CA VAL A 108 -13.59 14.34 8.05
C VAL A 108 -13.03 12.93 7.82
N ALA A 109 -13.34 11.97 8.70
CA ALA A 109 -12.90 10.58 8.51
C ALA A 109 -13.48 9.94 7.23
N GLU A 110 -14.78 10.11 6.95
CA GLU A 110 -15.43 9.61 5.73
C GLU A 110 -14.84 10.24 4.45
N VAL A 111 -14.59 11.56 4.50
CA VAL A 111 -13.98 12.30 3.39
C VAL A 111 -12.53 11.86 3.17
N LEU A 112 -11.76 11.69 4.25
CA LEU A 112 -10.42 11.11 4.19
C LEU A 112 -10.44 9.74 3.54
N GLN A 113 -11.33 8.82 3.94
CA GLN A 113 -11.40 7.47 3.34
C GLN A 113 -11.58 7.51 1.81
N VAL A 114 -12.47 8.37 1.31
CA VAL A 114 -12.76 8.44 -0.13
C VAL A 114 -11.69 9.22 -0.92
N LEU A 115 -11.08 10.25 -0.32
CA LEU A 115 -9.96 10.99 -0.91
C LEU A 115 -8.66 10.18 -0.91
N ASP A 116 -8.38 9.48 0.19
CA ASP A 116 -7.24 8.58 0.38
C ASP A 116 -7.40 7.29 -0.41
N GLY A 117 -8.64 6.93 -0.80
CA GLY A 117 -8.91 5.88 -1.78
C GLY A 117 -8.10 6.04 -3.08
N ARG A 118 -7.52 7.22 -3.37
CA ARG A 118 -6.48 7.41 -4.41
C ARG A 118 -5.23 6.53 -4.24
N ARG A 119 -5.02 5.92 -3.07
CA ARG A 119 -3.91 5.05 -2.72
C ARG A 119 -4.42 3.93 -1.81
N GLU A 120 -5.29 3.06 -2.31
CA GLU A 120 -5.16 1.66 -1.87
C GLU A 120 -3.78 1.22 -2.29
N GLY A 121 -2.87 1.36 -1.36
CA GLY A 121 -1.57 0.84 -1.46
C GLY A 121 -1.64 -0.67 -1.66
N CYS A 122 -0.74 -1.15 -2.50
CA CYS A 122 -0.61 -2.55 -2.84
C CYS A 122 0.24 -3.29 -1.78
N LEU A 123 -0.39 -3.90 -0.76
CA LEU A 123 0.37 -4.58 0.30
C LEU A 123 0.84 -5.93 -0.22
N VAL A 124 2.16 -6.08 -0.31
CA VAL A 124 2.80 -7.33 -0.73
C VAL A 124 3.54 -7.93 0.44
N SER A 125 3.04 -9.06 0.94
CA SER A 125 3.73 -9.82 1.98
C SER A 125 4.75 -10.77 1.39
N VAL A 126 5.93 -10.87 2.00
CA VAL A 126 6.97 -11.83 1.62
C VAL A 126 7.22 -12.77 2.79
N VAL A 127 6.89 -14.04 2.59
CA VAL A 127 6.99 -15.07 3.64
C VAL A 127 8.03 -16.11 3.22
N PRO A 128 9.01 -16.45 4.07
CA PRO A 128 9.91 -17.56 3.77
C PRO A 128 9.27 -18.92 4.11
N ALA A 129 9.48 -19.94 3.27
CA ALA A 129 9.15 -21.31 3.67
C ALA A 129 10.09 -21.86 4.76
N VAL A 130 11.31 -21.33 4.85
CA VAL A 130 12.34 -21.70 5.83
C VAL A 130 13.22 -20.51 6.18
N GLY A 131 13.77 -20.48 7.39
CA GLY A 131 14.75 -19.47 7.80
C GLY A 131 15.93 -19.37 6.83
N GLY A 132 16.38 -18.15 6.54
CA GLY A 132 17.50 -17.89 5.62
C GLY A 132 17.20 -18.09 4.13
N ALA A 133 15.93 -18.26 3.73
CA ALA A 133 15.55 -18.33 2.31
C ALA A 133 15.82 -17.03 1.54
N GLY A 134 15.86 -15.88 2.23
CA GLY A 134 16.08 -14.55 1.65
C GLY A 134 14.82 -13.71 1.49
N ALA A 135 13.79 -13.93 2.33
CA ALA A 135 12.54 -13.16 2.29
C ALA A 135 12.80 -11.67 2.48
N SER A 136 13.57 -11.30 3.50
CA SER A 136 14.01 -9.92 3.75
C SER A 136 14.74 -9.31 2.55
N THR A 137 15.61 -10.08 1.89
CA THR A 137 16.30 -9.64 0.68
C THR A 137 15.33 -9.39 -0.47
N LEU A 138 14.36 -10.28 -0.70
CA LEU A 138 13.33 -10.09 -1.73
C LEU A 138 12.46 -8.87 -1.43
N ALA A 139 12.04 -8.67 -0.19
CA ALA A 139 11.27 -7.51 0.24
C ALA A 139 12.00 -6.20 -0.09
N CYS A 140 13.29 -6.11 0.25
CA CYS A 140 14.10 -4.95 -0.13
C CYS A 140 14.19 -4.76 -1.65
N PHE A 141 14.34 -5.84 -2.43
CA PHE A 141 14.36 -5.72 -3.90
C PHE A 141 13.00 -5.32 -4.49
N LEU A 142 11.88 -5.75 -3.91
CA LEU A 142 10.53 -5.29 -4.29
C LEU A 142 10.39 -3.78 -4.07
N ALA A 143 10.79 -3.28 -2.90
CA ALA A 143 10.74 -1.85 -2.61
C ALA A 143 11.67 -1.04 -3.53
N LEU A 144 12.90 -1.51 -3.75
CA LEU A 144 13.87 -0.86 -4.66
C LEU A 144 13.40 -0.87 -6.11
N GLU A 145 12.68 -1.91 -6.54
CA GLU A 145 12.12 -1.99 -7.89
C GLU A 145 10.89 -1.11 -8.04
N ALA A 146 9.97 -1.13 -7.06
CA ALA A 146 8.80 -0.24 -7.03
C ALA A 146 9.22 1.24 -7.04
N SER A 147 10.21 1.61 -6.23
CA SER A 147 10.78 2.97 -6.25
C SER A 147 11.46 3.29 -7.59
N GLY A 148 12.14 2.32 -8.20
CA GLY A 148 12.67 2.44 -9.56
C GLY A 148 11.58 2.67 -10.62
N ARG A 149 10.35 2.23 -10.36
CA ARG A 149 9.15 2.50 -11.18
C ARG A 149 8.47 3.84 -10.84
N GLY A 150 9.02 4.62 -9.91
CA GLY A 150 8.44 5.90 -9.49
C GLY A 150 7.30 5.77 -8.47
N LEU A 151 7.12 4.59 -7.87
CA LEU A 151 6.15 4.35 -6.81
C LEU A 151 6.74 4.74 -5.44
N ASP A 152 5.88 5.26 -4.56
CA ASP A 152 6.24 5.45 -3.15
C ASP A 152 6.22 4.09 -2.45
N ALA A 153 7.41 3.57 -2.10
CA ALA A 153 7.56 2.28 -1.43
C ALA A 153 7.98 2.44 0.03
N LEU A 154 7.35 1.65 0.91
CA LEU A 154 7.63 1.54 2.34
C LEU A 154 7.89 0.08 2.67
N LEU A 155 8.96 -0.20 3.42
CA LEU A 155 9.21 -1.52 4.00
C LEU A 155 8.63 -1.59 5.41
N LEU A 156 7.86 -2.65 5.67
CA LEU A 156 7.30 -2.96 6.98
C LEU A 156 7.92 -4.27 7.45
N ASP A 157 8.61 -4.24 8.59
CA ASP A 157 9.08 -5.45 9.24
C ASP A 157 8.04 -5.95 10.24
N ALA A 158 7.44 -7.10 9.93
CA ALA A 158 6.46 -7.77 10.78
C ALA A 158 7.04 -9.03 11.45
N ASP A 159 8.37 -9.20 11.47
CA ASP A 159 9.05 -10.32 12.12
C ASP A 159 9.80 -9.87 13.38
N SER A 160 9.23 -10.18 14.56
CA SER A 160 9.82 -9.86 15.87
C SER A 160 11.04 -10.73 16.21
N SER A 161 11.32 -11.76 15.42
CA SER A 161 12.38 -12.72 15.66
C SER A 161 13.63 -12.50 14.78
N SER A 162 13.61 -11.48 13.91
CA SER A 162 14.67 -11.18 12.96
C SER A 162 15.53 -9.99 13.36
N GLY A 163 16.68 -9.83 12.69
CA GLY A 163 17.60 -8.69 12.90
C GLY A 163 17.16 -7.36 12.28
N GLY A 164 15.97 -7.29 11.69
CA GLY A 164 15.42 -6.05 11.12
C GLY A 164 15.65 -5.89 9.61
N LEU A 165 14.61 -5.48 8.87
CA LEU A 165 14.70 -5.06 7.48
C LEU A 165 15.57 -3.82 7.28
N ASP A 166 15.71 -2.96 8.28
CA ASP A 166 16.57 -1.79 8.24
C ASP A 166 18.05 -2.18 8.15
N VAL A 167 18.50 -3.22 8.85
CA VAL A 167 19.85 -3.79 8.68
C VAL A 167 20.06 -4.33 7.27
N VAL A 168 19.08 -5.07 6.72
CA VAL A 168 19.19 -5.61 5.35
C VAL A 168 19.24 -4.49 4.30
N LEU A 169 18.56 -3.36 4.57
CA LEU A 169 18.52 -2.18 3.70
C LEU A 169 19.77 -1.29 3.83
N GLY A 170 20.49 -1.37 4.95
CA GLY A 170 21.60 -0.46 5.30
C GLY A 170 21.11 0.86 5.91
N ALA A 171 20.03 0.82 6.68
CA ALA A 171 19.37 1.95 7.33
C ALA A 171 19.45 1.92 8.87
N GLU A 172 20.13 0.94 9.45
CA GLU A 172 20.21 0.69 10.89
C GLU A 172 20.83 1.84 11.69
N HIS A 173 21.71 2.62 11.06
CA HIS A 173 22.33 3.82 11.65
C HIS A 173 21.65 5.13 11.25
N GLN A 174 20.54 5.06 10.52
CA GLN A 174 19.79 6.25 10.12
C GLN A 174 18.81 6.64 11.23
N ASP A 175 18.76 7.95 11.50
CA ASP A 175 17.80 8.54 12.41
C ASP A 175 16.36 8.32 11.90
N GLY A 176 15.43 8.14 12.84
CA GLY A 176 14.02 7.98 12.54
C GLY A 176 13.33 7.00 13.49
N ALA A 177 12.01 7.13 13.57
CA ALA A 177 11.16 6.31 14.43
C ALA A 177 11.19 4.83 14.02
N ARG A 178 11.18 3.95 15.01
CA ARG A 178 10.98 2.50 14.90
C ARG A 178 9.67 2.09 15.54
N TRP A 179 9.32 0.81 15.47
CA TRP A 179 8.09 0.28 16.08
C TRP A 179 7.86 0.77 17.52
N PRO A 180 8.84 0.68 18.44
CA PRO A 180 8.64 1.11 19.83
C PRO A 180 8.34 2.61 19.97
N ASP A 181 8.95 3.46 19.13
CA ASP A 181 8.76 4.91 19.19
C ASP A 181 7.35 5.30 18.77
N LEU A 182 6.78 4.59 17.79
CA LEU A 182 5.43 4.86 17.29
C LEU A 182 4.34 4.42 18.27
N LEU A 183 4.62 3.45 19.14
CA LEU A 183 3.68 3.00 20.18
C LEU A 183 3.49 4.01 21.31
N GLN A 184 4.42 4.96 21.45
CA GLN A 184 4.37 6.00 22.48
C GLN A 184 3.68 7.27 22.00
N VAL A 185 3.26 7.33 20.72
CA VAL A 185 2.60 8.50 20.14
C VAL A 185 1.10 8.39 20.34
N ASP A 186 0.52 9.31 21.11
CA ASP A 186 -0.93 9.48 21.19
C ASP A 186 -1.46 10.10 19.88
N GLY A 187 -2.25 9.32 19.13
CA GLY A 187 -2.93 9.77 17.91
C GLY A 187 -2.46 9.06 16.63
N SER A 188 -3.17 9.32 15.53
CA SER A 188 -2.90 8.68 14.24
C SER A 188 -1.94 9.49 13.36
N LEU A 189 -0.79 8.92 13.00
CA LEU A 189 0.08 9.44 11.94
C LEU A 189 -0.60 9.28 10.56
N GLY A 190 -0.69 10.32 9.75
CA GLY A 190 -1.21 10.17 8.38
C GLY A 190 -0.25 9.37 7.47
N ALA A 191 -0.78 8.70 6.44
CA ALA A 191 -0.01 7.92 5.47
C ALA A 191 1.08 8.74 4.75
N ALA A 192 0.87 10.05 4.56
CA ALA A 192 1.88 10.96 3.98
C ALA A 192 2.99 11.36 4.96
N THR A 193 2.73 11.26 6.27
CA THR A 193 3.64 11.67 7.34
C THR A 193 4.53 10.52 7.78
N LEU A 194 3.99 9.31 7.87
CA LEU A 194 4.75 8.16 8.38
C LEU A 194 6.08 7.97 7.63
N PRO A 195 6.14 7.89 6.29
CA PRO A 195 7.42 7.69 5.61
C PRO A 195 8.45 8.80 5.87
N ARG A 196 8.04 9.98 6.35
CA ARG A 196 8.94 11.12 6.62
C ARG A 196 9.62 11.04 7.98
N VAL A 197 9.01 10.34 8.94
CA VAL A 197 9.56 10.16 10.29
C VAL A 197 10.38 8.87 10.42
N LEU A 198 10.32 8.01 9.41
CA LEU A 198 11.03 6.74 9.39
C LEU A 198 12.45 6.85 8.83
N PRO A 199 13.34 5.95 9.24
CA PRO A 199 14.65 5.74 8.64
C PRO A 199 14.55 5.49 7.15
N ARG A 200 15.53 6.00 6.40
CA ARG A 200 15.57 5.89 4.95
C ARG A 200 16.94 5.50 4.45
N ALA A 201 16.98 4.54 3.54
CA ALA A 201 18.14 4.25 2.72
C ALA A 201 17.71 3.91 1.29
N HIS A 202 18.52 4.32 0.31
CA HIS A 202 18.23 4.11 -1.12
C HIS A 202 16.87 4.67 -1.58
N GLY A 203 16.37 5.73 -0.93
CA GLY A 203 15.06 6.33 -1.22
C GLY A 203 13.86 5.57 -0.62
N ILE A 204 14.10 4.47 0.10
CA ILE A 204 13.07 3.62 0.70
C ILE A 204 12.98 3.92 2.20
N ALA A 205 11.78 4.18 2.68
CA ALA A 205 11.50 4.26 4.12
C ALA A 205 11.31 2.84 4.69
N VAL A 206 11.73 2.62 5.94
CA VAL A 206 11.59 1.33 6.61
C VAL A 206 11.10 1.49 8.05
N LEU A 207 10.05 0.75 8.39
CA LEU A 207 9.58 0.57 9.76
C LEU A 207 10.06 -0.79 10.26
N ALA A 208 11.00 -0.77 11.20
CA ALA A 208 11.67 -1.94 11.76
C ALA A 208 11.49 -2.03 13.28
N PRO A 209 11.76 -3.19 13.93
CA PRO A 209 11.51 -3.42 15.36
C PRO A 209 12.36 -2.54 16.30
N GLY A 210 13.47 -1.98 15.81
CA GLY A 210 14.43 -1.25 16.65
C GLY A 210 15.35 -2.18 17.44
N ALA A 211 16.33 -1.61 18.16
CA ALA A 211 17.35 -2.38 18.89
C ALA A 211 16.84 -2.98 20.22
N VAL A 212 15.76 -2.41 20.77
CA VAL A 212 15.17 -2.80 22.06
C VAL A 212 13.64 -2.78 21.94
N GLY A 213 12.97 -3.86 22.33
CA GLY A 213 11.52 -4.01 22.25
C GLY A 213 11.08 -5.05 21.22
N GLY A 214 9.98 -5.75 21.52
CA GLY A 214 9.32 -6.67 20.59
C GLY A 214 8.35 -5.94 19.68
N LEU A 215 7.79 -6.66 18.70
CA LEU A 215 6.59 -6.18 18.01
C LEU A 215 5.42 -6.09 19.01
N PRO A 216 4.46 -5.17 18.80
CA PRO A 216 3.27 -5.08 19.64
C PRO A 216 2.46 -6.39 19.60
N GLU A 217 1.77 -6.73 20.69
CA GLU A 217 0.77 -7.83 20.70
C GLU A 217 -0.45 -7.51 19.82
N SER A 218 -0.78 -6.23 19.66
CA SER A 218 -1.71 -5.75 18.64
C SER A 218 -1.17 -4.48 18.00
N VAL A 219 -1.10 -4.47 16.68
CA VAL A 219 -0.38 -3.45 15.91
C VAL A 219 -1.34 -2.37 15.36
N GLY A 220 -2.65 -2.50 15.66
CA GLY A 220 -3.74 -1.80 15.00
C GLY A 220 -3.72 -0.27 15.05
N GLY A 221 -3.35 0.37 16.16
CA GLY A 221 -3.42 1.85 16.28
C GLY A 221 -2.34 2.61 15.49
N VAL A 222 -1.10 2.09 15.47
CA VAL A 222 0.03 2.66 14.71
C VAL A 222 -0.07 2.30 13.24
N LEU A 223 -0.64 1.14 12.95
CA LEU A 223 -0.87 0.70 11.59
C LEU A 223 -2.04 1.39 10.94
N ASP A 224 -3.20 1.57 11.56
CA ASP A 224 -4.30 2.36 10.97
C ASP A 224 -3.83 3.75 10.47
N ALA A 225 -2.72 4.25 11.00
CA ALA A 225 -2.01 5.45 10.58
C ALA A 225 -1.04 5.26 9.39
N ALA A 226 -0.20 4.22 9.42
CA ALA A 226 0.75 3.86 8.34
C ALA A 226 0.10 3.64 6.97
N VAL A 227 -1.21 3.50 7.01
CA VAL A 227 -1.93 2.50 6.27
C VAL A 227 -3.42 2.95 6.20
N ARG A 228 -3.67 4.25 6.41
CA ARG A 228 -4.78 4.98 5.75
C ARG A 228 -4.60 5.11 4.23
N GLY A 229 -3.55 4.50 3.69
CA GLY A 229 -3.50 4.02 2.32
C GLY A 229 -3.29 2.50 2.22
N PHE A 230 -3.53 1.68 3.24
CA PHE A 230 -3.12 0.26 3.31
C PHE A 230 -3.64 -0.56 4.52
N ASP A 231 -4.80 -0.36 5.17
CA ASP A 231 -5.21 -0.94 6.50
C ASP A 231 -4.41 -2.17 7.05
N VAL A 232 -3.94 -2.18 8.29
CA VAL A 232 -3.28 -3.34 8.90
C VAL A 232 -3.65 -3.41 10.37
N GLY A 233 -4.58 -4.29 10.69
CA GLY A 233 -4.79 -4.79 12.06
C GLY A 233 -3.96 -6.06 12.28
N ASP A 234 -4.32 -6.85 13.28
CA ASP A 234 -3.65 -8.08 13.74
C ASP A 234 -3.44 -9.20 12.69
N ASP A 235 -3.83 -8.99 11.43
CA ASP A 235 -3.52 -9.88 10.31
C ASP A 235 -3.06 -9.13 9.04
N THR A 236 -1.79 -8.71 9.03
CA THR A 236 -1.10 -8.09 7.88
C THR A 236 -1.12 -8.95 6.63
N LEU A 237 -1.16 -10.28 6.81
CA LEU A 237 -1.24 -11.23 5.71
C LEU A 237 -2.63 -11.20 5.06
N ALA A 238 -3.71 -11.09 5.84
CA ALA A 238 -5.07 -11.07 5.31
C ALA A 238 -5.38 -9.86 4.40
N ARG A 239 -4.64 -8.76 4.60
CA ARG A 239 -4.82 -7.52 3.83
C ARG A 239 -3.83 -7.39 2.67
N SER A 240 -2.90 -8.33 2.56
CA SER A 240 -1.99 -8.38 1.43
C SER A 240 -2.76 -8.75 0.16
N VAL A 241 -2.66 -7.90 -0.86
CA VAL A 241 -3.24 -8.20 -2.19
C VAL A 241 -2.48 -9.34 -2.87
N LEU A 242 -1.23 -9.57 -2.47
CA LEU A 242 -0.41 -10.68 -2.90
C LEU A 242 0.54 -11.11 -1.79
N THR A 243 0.56 -12.41 -1.51
CA THR A 243 1.55 -13.03 -0.63
C THR A 243 2.54 -13.85 -1.45
N VAL A 244 3.82 -13.52 -1.33
CA VAL A 244 4.92 -14.19 -2.01
C VAL A 244 5.61 -15.15 -1.05
N LEU A 245 5.46 -16.45 -1.30
CA LEU A 245 6.15 -17.50 -0.56
C LEU A 245 7.52 -17.78 -1.21
N LEU A 246 8.60 -17.52 -0.49
CA LEU A 246 9.97 -17.75 -0.96
C LEU A 246 10.46 -19.15 -0.56
N VAL A 247 10.71 -20.00 -1.56
CA VAL A 247 10.96 -21.44 -1.35
C VAL A 247 12.28 -21.88 -1.99
N PRO A 248 13.30 -22.24 -1.20
CA PRO A 248 14.47 -22.94 -1.73
C PRO A 248 14.09 -24.24 -2.44
N GLU A 249 14.75 -24.54 -3.57
CA GLU A 249 14.54 -25.75 -4.36
C GLU A 249 15.14 -27.00 -3.68
N ARG A 250 14.85 -27.20 -2.39
CA ARG A 250 15.26 -28.33 -1.56
C ARG A 250 14.02 -29.03 -1.03
N VAL A 251 14.09 -30.36 -0.93
CA VAL A 251 12.94 -31.19 -0.52
C VAL A 251 12.33 -30.74 0.82
N HIS A 252 13.14 -30.47 1.85
CA HIS A 252 12.63 -30.01 3.14
C HIS A 252 11.96 -28.62 3.06
N ALA A 253 12.47 -27.73 2.21
CA ALA A 253 11.91 -26.39 2.03
C ALA A 253 10.59 -26.44 1.25
N VAL A 254 10.48 -27.34 0.26
CA VAL A 254 9.21 -27.62 -0.42
C VAL A 254 8.20 -28.23 0.55
N ALA A 255 8.62 -29.17 1.40
CA ALA A 255 7.75 -29.76 2.42
C ALA A 255 7.23 -28.71 3.43
N ALA A 256 8.11 -27.81 3.89
CA ALA A 256 7.71 -26.68 4.74
C ALA A 256 6.78 -25.71 4.00
N GLY A 257 7.12 -25.39 2.74
CA GLY A 257 6.31 -24.54 1.86
C GLY A 257 4.90 -25.08 1.65
N ARG A 258 4.71 -26.40 1.50
CA ARG A 258 3.37 -27.01 1.37
C ARG A 258 2.49 -26.77 2.60
N ARG A 259 3.09 -26.77 3.81
CA ARG A 259 2.36 -26.45 5.05
C ARG A 259 2.01 -24.98 5.09
N ALA A 260 2.99 -24.12 4.79
CA ALA A 260 2.79 -22.67 4.73
C ALA A 260 1.71 -22.27 3.71
N VAL A 261 1.68 -22.87 2.51
CA VAL A 261 0.66 -22.57 1.49
C VAL A 261 -0.75 -22.82 2.03
N LYS A 262 -0.97 -23.93 2.75
CA LYS A 262 -2.29 -24.24 3.33
C LYS A 262 -2.73 -23.14 4.30
N GLU A 263 -1.86 -22.75 5.22
CA GLU A 263 -2.13 -21.70 6.21
C GLU A 263 -2.32 -20.32 5.54
N LEU A 264 -1.52 -20.02 4.51
CA LEU A 264 -1.59 -18.75 3.79
C LEU A 264 -2.85 -18.65 2.92
N GLN A 265 -3.30 -19.72 2.26
CA GLN A 265 -4.51 -19.73 1.45
C GLN A 265 -5.79 -19.58 2.28
N GLU A 266 -5.75 -19.97 3.55
CA GLU A 266 -6.86 -19.75 4.49
C GLU A 266 -6.99 -18.28 4.90
N ARG A 267 -5.92 -17.48 4.78
CA ARG A 267 -5.83 -16.11 5.28
C ARG A 267 -5.69 -15.03 4.21
N CYS A 268 -5.03 -15.34 3.09
CA CYS A 268 -4.62 -14.37 2.08
C CYS A 268 -5.49 -14.46 0.81
N ALA A 269 -5.69 -13.33 0.13
CA ALA A 269 -6.43 -13.28 -1.13
C ALA A 269 -5.73 -14.03 -2.28
N ALA A 270 -4.40 -13.94 -2.35
CA ALA A 270 -3.58 -14.59 -3.38
C ALA A 270 -2.22 -15.02 -2.84
N VAL A 271 -1.77 -16.21 -3.24
CA VAL A 271 -0.46 -16.76 -2.87
C VAL A 271 0.28 -17.20 -4.13
N VAL A 272 1.52 -16.74 -4.29
CA VAL A 272 2.44 -17.15 -5.36
C VAL A 272 3.78 -17.57 -4.77
N ALA A 273 4.53 -18.40 -5.50
CA ALA A 273 5.85 -18.84 -5.09
C ALA A 273 6.96 -18.13 -5.87
N VAL A 274 8.05 -17.79 -5.18
CA VAL A 274 9.34 -17.49 -5.81
C VAL A 274 10.32 -18.58 -5.37
N SER A 275 10.96 -19.25 -6.31
CA SER A 275 11.91 -20.31 -5.98
C SER A 275 13.34 -19.78 -5.84
N VAL A 276 14.10 -20.33 -4.89
CA VAL A 276 15.53 -20.04 -4.72
C VAL A 276 16.32 -21.25 -5.20
N SER A 277 17.02 -21.10 -6.31
CA SER A 277 17.76 -22.19 -6.94
C SER A 277 18.79 -22.78 -6.00
N ALA A 278 18.83 -24.11 -5.90
CA ALA A 278 19.84 -24.87 -5.19
C ALA A 278 20.59 -25.79 -6.17
N ARG A 279 21.88 -26.08 -5.90
CA ARG A 279 22.60 -27.10 -6.66
C ARG A 279 21.94 -28.46 -6.45
N GLY A 280 21.63 -29.16 -7.54
CA GLY A 280 20.87 -30.42 -7.49
C GLY A 280 19.43 -30.26 -6.98
N GLY A 281 18.89 -29.04 -7.04
CA GLY A 281 17.56 -28.74 -6.53
C GLY A 281 16.42 -29.26 -7.42
N THR A 282 15.21 -29.22 -6.88
CA THR A 282 13.99 -29.72 -7.54
C THR A 282 13.60 -28.94 -8.80
N GLY A 283 14.07 -27.70 -8.95
CA GLY A 283 13.71 -26.81 -10.07
C GLY A 283 12.39 -26.05 -9.82
N ALA A 284 12.26 -24.87 -10.45
CA ALA A 284 11.15 -23.95 -10.21
C ALA A 284 9.78 -24.51 -10.63
N THR A 285 9.71 -25.22 -11.76
CA THR A 285 8.46 -25.84 -12.26
C THR A 285 7.92 -26.86 -11.25
N ALA A 286 8.77 -27.78 -10.79
CA ALA A 286 8.40 -28.77 -9.79
C ALA A 286 8.01 -28.13 -8.45
N VAL A 287 8.63 -27.01 -8.06
CA VAL A 287 8.22 -26.26 -6.86
C VAL A 287 6.76 -25.78 -7.00
N GLY A 288 6.40 -25.15 -8.12
CA GLY A 288 5.02 -24.70 -8.34
C GLY A 288 4.01 -25.85 -8.31
N GLU A 289 4.32 -26.95 -9.02
CA GLU A 289 3.47 -28.15 -9.06
C GLU A 289 3.28 -28.78 -7.67
N LEU A 290 4.36 -28.93 -6.90
CA LEU A 290 4.33 -29.57 -5.58
C LEU A 290 3.63 -28.69 -4.52
N LEU A 291 3.70 -27.38 -4.66
CA LEU A 291 3.04 -26.43 -3.76
C LEU A 291 1.57 -26.19 -4.13
N GLY A 292 1.18 -26.41 -5.39
CA GLY A 292 -0.17 -26.10 -5.87
C GLY A 292 -0.43 -24.60 -6.03
N VAL A 293 0.62 -23.79 -6.17
CA VAL A 293 0.55 -22.34 -6.42
C VAL A 293 1.50 -21.94 -7.55
N PRO A 294 1.22 -20.86 -8.31
CA PRO A 294 2.09 -20.42 -9.40
C PRO A 294 3.50 -20.07 -8.93
N ALA A 295 4.53 -20.63 -9.56
CA ALA A 295 5.92 -20.21 -9.36
C ALA A 295 6.27 -19.09 -10.34
N VAL A 296 6.26 -17.84 -9.87
CA VAL A 296 6.25 -16.64 -10.73
C VAL A 296 7.65 -16.09 -11.03
N ALA A 297 8.63 -16.42 -10.18
CA ALA A 297 10.02 -16.07 -10.44
C ALA A 297 10.99 -17.08 -9.82
N ARG A 298 12.23 -17.05 -10.30
CA ARG A 298 13.34 -17.87 -9.81
C ARG A 298 14.56 -17.01 -9.54
N VAL A 299 15.05 -17.04 -8.30
CA VAL A 299 16.28 -16.37 -7.88
C VAL A 299 17.37 -17.39 -7.56
N ARG A 300 18.58 -16.91 -7.27
CA ARG A 300 19.68 -17.73 -6.75
C ARG A 300 20.41 -16.99 -5.66
N HIS A 301 21.02 -17.73 -4.75
CA HIS A 301 21.94 -17.13 -3.78
C HIS A 301 23.12 -16.47 -4.51
N GLU A 302 23.39 -15.21 -4.17
CA GLU A 302 24.51 -14.43 -4.71
C GLU A 302 25.38 -13.90 -3.58
N ARG A 303 26.62 -14.42 -3.46
CA ARG A 303 27.57 -14.01 -2.41
C ARG A 303 27.76 -12.50 -2.32
N ARG A 304 27.77 -11.79 -3.45
CA ARG A 304 27.90 -10.33 -3.51
C ARG A 304 26.75 -9.58 -2.83
N VAL A 305 25.54 -10.16 -2.80
CA VAL A 305 24.39 -9.55 -2.12
C VAL A 305 24.62 -9.64 -0.62
N GLY A 306 24.97 -10.82 -0.12
CA GLY A 306 25.34 -11.02 1.28
C GLY A 306 26.48 -10.10 1.72
N LEU A 307 27.60 -10.09 0.99
CA LEU A 307 28.73 -9.20 1.28
C LEU A 307 28.40 -7.69 1.23
N SER A 308 27.36 -7.31 0.50
CA SER A 308 26.89 -5.92 0.47
C SER A 308 26.08 -5.59 1.73
N VAL A 309 25.20 -6.51 2.14
CA VAL A 309 24.39 -6.38 3.37
C VAL A 309 25.29 -6.38 4.60
N GLU A 310 26.23 -7.33 4.72
CA GLU A 310 27.22 -7.38 5.82
C GLU A 310 28.08 -6.11 5.91
N GLY A 311 28.19 -5.36 4.81
CA GLY A 311 28.91 -4.09 4.77
C GLY A 311 28.03 -2.86 5.00
N GLY A 312 26.77 -3.00 5.42
CA GLY A 312 25.83 -1.90 5.67
C GLY A 312 25.40 -1.13 4.41
N ARG A 313 25.56 -1.72 3.21
CA ARG A 313 25.26 -1.05 1.93
C ARG A 313 23.91 -1.42 1.32
N GLY A 314 23.13 -2.24 2.02
CA GLY A 314 21.91 -2.84 1.49
C GLY A 314 22.16 -3.99 0.51
N PRO A 315 21.11 -4.56 -0.12
CA PRO A 315 21.21 -5.74 -0.98
C PRO A 315 21.89 -5.46 -2.35
N GLY A 316 22.22 -4.20 -2.64
CA GLY A 316 23.03 -3.79 -3.78
C GLY A 316 22.33 -3.90 -5.14
N ARG A 317 23.11 -4.15 -6.20
CA ARG A 317 22.64 -4.18 -7.59
C ARG A 317 22.65 -5.59 -8.18
N SER A 318 21.66 -6.41 -7.85
CA SER A 318 21.47 -7.71 -8.50
C SER A 318 20.38 -7.67 -9.57
N ARG A 319 20.75 -7.93 -10.83
CA ARG A 319 19.78 -8.03 -11.94
C ARG A 319 18.79 -9.18 -11.76
N ARG A 320 19.21 -10.29 -11.16
CA ARG A 320 18.35 -11.47 -10.98
C ARG A 320 17.27 -11.23 -9.93
N TRP A 321 17.66 -10.67 -8.79
CA TRP A 321 16.70 -10.31 -7.75
C TRP A 321 15.79 -9.17 -8.19
N ARG A 322 16.30 -8.16 -8.91
CA ARG A 322 15.46 -7.13 -9.54
C ARG A 322 14.49 -7.72 -10.56
N GLY A 323 14.92 -8.65 -11.39
CA GLY A 323 14.04 -9.33 -12.35
C GLY A 323 12.93 -10.14 -11.67
N ALA A 324 13.22 -10.79 -10.54
CA ALA A 324 12.20 -11.48 -9.76
C ALA A 324 11.23 -10.51 -9.07
N ALA A 325 11.74 -9.42 -8.49
CA ALA A 325 10.92 -8.36 -7.92
C ALA A 325 10.02 -7.71 -8.99
N ALA A 326 10.58 -7.43 -10.17
CA ALA A 326 9.84 -6.90 -11.31
C ALA A 326 8.71 -7.83 -11.73
N GLY A 327 9.00 -9.13 -11.91
CA GLY A 327 7.96 -10.10 -12.27
C GLY A 327 6.84 -10.22 -11.23
N VAL A 328 7.13 -10.04 -9.94
CA VAL A 328 6.09 -9.97 -8.89
C VAL A 328 5.26 -8.69 -9.02
N LEU A 329 5.89 -7.53 -9.24
CA LEU A 329 5.19 -6.26 -9.43
C LEU A 329 4.35 -6.22 -10.71
N ASP A 330 4.78 -6.92 -11.77
CA ASP A 330 4.04 -7.04 -13.02
C ASP A 330 2.70 -7.77 -12.85
N LEU A 331 2.63 -8.76 -11.93
CA LEU A 331 1.37 -9.45 -11.59
C LEU A 331 0.32 -8.50 -10.98
N LEU A 332 0.80 -7.40 -10.38
CA LEU A 332 -0.01 -6.39 -9.72
C LEU A 332 -0.40 -5.26 -10.69
N GLY A 333 0.01 -5.34 -11.96
CA GLY A 333 -0.22 -4.28 -12.96
C GLY A 333 0.54 -2.99 -12.66
N LEU A 334 1.59 -3.05 -11.83
CA LEU A 334 2.37 -1.89 -11.41
C LEU A 334 3.51 -1.63 -12.40
N ASP A 335 3.19 -1.27 -13.65
CA ASP A 335 4.14 -1.21 -14.77
C ASP A 335 5.34 -0.24 -14.57
N HIS A 336 6.40 -0.48 -15.35
CA HIS A 336 7.56 0.43 -15.43
C HIS A 336 7.13 1.74 -16.13
N PRO A 337 7.58 2.92 -15.66
CA PRO A 337 7.37 4.15 -16.40
C PRO A 337 7.96 3.95 -17.80
N ALA A 338 7.13 4.14 -18.83
CA ALA A 338 7.54 3.95 -20.20
C ALA A 338 8.87 4.69 -20.43
N ALA A 339 9.90 3.95 -20.82
CA ALA A 339 11.20 4.54 -21.12
C ALA A 339 11.00 5.53 -22.27
N GLU A 340 10.99 6.83 -21.96
CA GLU A 340 11.07 7.88 -22.97
C GLU A 340 12.34 7.63 -23.80
N GLY A 341 12.13 7.46 -25.10
CA GLY A 341 13.15 7.06 -26.06
C GLY A 341 14.38 7.96 -26.00
N ARG A 342 15.54 7.32 -26.19
CA ARG A 342 16.77 8.00 -26.60
C ARG A 342 16.61 8.69 -27.94
#